data_AF-A0A2W4SWH9-F1
#
_entry.id   AF-A0A2W4SWH9-F1
#
_cell.length_a   1.000
_cell.length_b   1.000
_cell.length_c   1.000
_cell.angle_alpha   90.00
_cell.angle_beta   90.00
_cell.angle_gamma   90.00
#
_symmetry.space_group_name_H-M   'P 1'
#
loop_
_entity.id
_entity.type
_entity.pdbx_description
1 polymer ?
#
loop_
_entity_poly.entity_id
_entity_poly.type
_entity_poly.pdbx_seq_one_letter_code
_entity_poly.pdbx_strand_id
1 'polypeptide(L)'
;MAGAVDEVAAFPDPLGVETARWTRPNGLDIARVRTPLGVLAIIYESRPNVTADAAALCIRSGNVAILRCGSDCLDSALAIHAA
;
A
#
# COMPACT_ATOMS: atom_id res chain seq x y z
N MET A 1 -5.74 -15.40 -9.42
CA MET A 1 -5.24 -14.45 -8.39
C MET A 1 -4.90 -13.07 -8.97
N ALA A 2 -5.03 -12.81 -10.28
CA ALA A 2 -4.67 -11.51 -10.86
C ALA A 2 -5.72 -10.39 -10.70
N GLY A 3 -7.02 -10.73 -10.64
CA GLY A 3 -8.09 -9.71 -10.67
C GLY A 3 -7.99 -8.63 -9.59
N ALA A 4 -7.62 -8.99 -8.36
CA ALA A 4 -7.44 -8.01 -7.29
C ALA A 4 -6.27 -7.04 -7.55
N VAL A 5 -5.18 -7.52 -8.16
CA VAL A 5 -4.03 -6.68 -8.53
C VAL A 5 -4.42 -5.72 -9.66
N ASP A 6 -5.16 -6.21 -10.65
CA ASP A 6 -5.67 -5.38 -11.76
C ASP A 6 -6.64 -4.30 -11.25
N GLU A 7 -7.50 -4.64 -10.30
CA GLU A 7 -8.39 -3.68 -9.63
C GLU A 7 -7.61 -2.61 -8.86
N VAL A 8 -6.58 -3.00 -8.11
CA VAL A 8 -5.72 -2.06 -7.38
C VAL A 8 -4.96 -1.14 -8.33
N ALA A 9 -4.48 -1.67 -9.47
CA ALA A 9 -3.83 -0.88 -10.51
C ALA A 9 -4.76 0.18 -11.12
N ALA A 10 -6.06 -0.10 -11.19
CA ALA A 10 -7.07 0.81 -11.72
C ALA A 10 -7.48 1.93 -10.73
N PHE A 11 -7.13 1.84 -9.45
CA PHE A 11 -7.42 2.92 -8.50
C PHE A 11 -6.72 4.22 -8.94
N PRO A 12 -7.29 5.41 -8.71
CA PRO A 12 -6.58 6.67 -8.88
C PRO A 12 -5.34 6.76 -7.99
N ASP A 13 -4.35 7.55 -8.39
CA ASP A 13 -3.15 7.73 -7.57
C ASP A 13 -3.54 8.42 -6.25
N PRO A 14 -3.35 7.76 -5.09
CA PRO A 14 -3.75 8.35 -3.82
C PRO A 14 -2.78 9.44 -3.35
N LEU A 15 -1.58 9.55 -3.92
CA LEU A 15 -0.50 10.39 -3.41
C LEU A 15 -0.51 11.81 -3.99
N GLY A 16 0.01 12.77 -3.23
CA GLY A 16 0.13 14.16 -3.68
C GLY A 16 -1.20 14.93 -3.72
N VAL A 17 -2.31 14.30 -3.31
CA VAL A 17 -3.64 14.94 -3.29
C VAL A 17 -3.71 15.97 -2.16
N GLU A 18 -3.93 17.24 -2.52
CA GLU A 18 -4.28 18.29 -1.56
C GLU A 18 -5.70 18.07 -1.02
N THR A 19 -5.83 17.97 0.30
CA THR A 19 -7.09 17.70 0.99
C THR A 19 -7.68 18.94 1.66
N ALA A 20 -6.84 19.94 1.91
CA ALA A 20 -7.24 21.23 2.46
C ALA A 20 -6.15 22.26 2.20
N ARG A 21 -6.53 23.53 2.03
CA ARG A 21 -5.63 24.67 2.00
C ARG A 21 -6.25 25.86 2.68
N TRP A 22 -5.46 26.62 3.42
CA TRP A 22 -5.92 27.80 4.12
C TRP A 22 -4.78 28.78 4.37
N THR A 23 -5.13 30.07 4.45
CA THR A 23 -4.20 31.13 4.80
C THR A 23 -4.40 31.52 6.27
N ARG A 24 -3.31 31.63 7.03
CA ARG A 24 -3.35 32.10 8.42
C ARG A 24 -3.37 33.63 8.47
N PRO A 25 -3.85 34.25 9.56
CA PRO A 25 -3.83 35.71 9.72
C PRO A 25 -2.45 36.37 9.63
N ASN A 26 -1.37 35.60 9.81
CA ASN A 26 0.01 36.05 9.65
C ASN A 26 0.55 35.89 8.21
N GLY A 27 -0.30 35.54 7.24
CA GLY A 27 0.07 35.42 5.82
C GLY A 27 0.65 34.07 5.40
N LEU A 28 0.75 33.08 6.30
CA LEU A 28 1.21 31.74 5.92
C LEU A 28 0.15 31.01 5.08
N ASP A 29 0.56 30.54 3.91
CA ASP A 29 -0.21 29.64 3.06
C ASP A 29 0.10 28.19 3.44
N ILE A 30 -0.92 27.46 3.92
CA ILE A 30 -0.77 26.10 4.43
C ILE A 30 -1.64 25.17 3.59
N ALA A 31 -1.03 24.10 3.08
CA ALA A 31 -1.71 23.00 2.41
C ALA A 31 -1.54 21.69 3.19
N ARG A 32 -2.58 20.86 3.20
CA ARG A 32 -2.55 19.48 3.70
C ARG A 32 -2.55 18.52 2.52
N VAL A 33 -1.45 17.83 2.30
CA VAL A 33 -1.25 16.93 1.16
C VAL A 33 -1.13 15.49 1.64
N ARG A 34 -1.74 14.54 0.92
CA ARG A 34 -1.62 13.10 1.24
C ARG A 34 -0.23 12.59 0.87
N THR A 35 0.41 11.90 1.82
CA THR A 35 1.74 11.29 1.71
C THR A 35 1.68 9.82 2.12
N PRO A 36 2.61 8.95 1.67
CA PRO A 36 2.72 7.59 2.20
C PRO A 36 2.99 7.58 3.71
N LEU A 37 2.68 6.46 4.35
CA LEU A 37 3.04 6.20 5.74
C LEU A 37 4.53 5.88 5.88
N GLY A 38 5.11 5.23 4.86
CA GLY A 38 6.52 4.84 4.81
C GLY A 38 6.65 3.33 4.68
N VAL A 39 6.75 2.62 5.79
CA VAL A 39 6.98 1.16 5.83
C VAL A 39 5.84 0.47 6.58
N LEU A 40 5.27 -0.57 5.97
CA LEU A 40 4.19 -1.37 6.53
C LEU A 40 4.65 -2.81 6.74
N ALA A 41 4.61 -3.27 7.99
CA ALA A 41 4.82 -4.67 8.34
C ALA A 41 3.47 -5.39 8.39
N ILE A 42 3.32 -6.43 7.58
CA ILE A 42 2.06 -7.15 7.38
C ILE A 42 2.27 -8.61 7.75
N ILE A 43 1.56 -9.05 8.77
CA ILE A 43 1.62 -10.41 9.32
C ILE A 43 0.29 -11.10 9.00
N TYR A 44 0.35 -12.27 8.38
CA TYR A 44 -0.83 -13.03 7.97
C TYR A 44 -0.60 -14.54 8.04
N GLU A 45 -1.69 -15.32 8.11
CA GLU A 45 -1.69 -16.78 8.23
C GLU A 45 -2.61 -17.42 7.19
N SER A 46 -2.26 -18.62 6.72
CA SER A 46 -3.09 -19.51 5.88
C SER A 46 -3.69 -18.89 4.61
N ARG A 47 -3.17 -17.76 4.13
CA ARG A 47 -3.73 -16.99 3.00
C ARG A 47 -2.62 -16.45 2.09
N PRO A 48 -2.04 -17.30 1.23
CA PRO A 48 -0.89 -16.90 0.41
C PRO A 48 -1.22 -15.78 -0.58
N ASN A 49 -2.49 -15.61 -0.99
CA ASN A 49 -2.91 -14.50 -1.85
C ASN A 49 -2.65 -13.11 -1.22
N VAL A 50 -2.61 -13.02 0.12
CA VAL A 50 -2.30 -11.77 0.83
C VAL A 50 -0.92 -11.24 0.43
N THR A 51 0.02 -12.10 0.02
CA THR A 51 1.32 -11.68 -0.51
C THR A 51 1.18 -10.69 -1.66
N ALA A 52 0.35 -11.03 -2.66
CA ALA A 52 0.13 -10.20 -3.83
C ALA A 52 -0.77 -9.00 -3.50
N ASP A 53 -1.89 -9.22 -2.81
CA ASP A 53 -2.88 -8.18 -2.52
C ASP A 53 -2.27 -7.07 -1.66
N ALA A 54 -1.55 -7.44 -0.60
CA ALA A 54 -0.91 -6.49 0.30
C ALA A 54 0.24 -5.75 -0.39
N ALA A 55 1.06 -6.44 -1.19
CA ALA A 55 2.12 -5.81 -1.95
C ALA A 55 1.56 -4.80 -2.96
N ALA A 56 0.52 -5.17 -3.72
CA ALA A 56 -0.12 -4.29 -4.69
C ALA A 56 -0.65 -3.00 -4.03
N LEU A 57 -1.34 -3.12 -2.90
CA LEU A 57 -1.83 -1.95 -2.15
C LEU A 57 -0.70 -1.09 -1.58
N CYS A 58 0.36 -1.70 -1.05
CA CYS A 58 1.53 -0.96 -0.55
C CYS A 58 2.18 -0.17 -1.69
N ILE A 59 2.41 -0.80 -2.84
CA ILE A 59 2.98 -0.14 -4.02
C ILE A 59 2.06 0.99 -4.50
N ARG A 60 0.75 0.74 -4.65
CA ARG A 60 -0.21 1.77 -5.09
C ARG A 60 -0.24 2.99 -4.16
N SER A 61 -0.04 2.77 -2.87
CA SER A 61 -0.02 3.80 -1.83
C SER A 61 1.39 4.34 -1.49
N GLY A 62 2.41 3.99 -2.27
CA GLY A 62 3.79 4.47 -2.11
C GLY A 62 4.48 4.01 -0.82
N ASN A 63 4.04 2.90 -0.25
CA ASN A 63 4.62 2.30 0.95
C ASN A 63 5.52 1.11 0.62
N VAL A 64 6.53 0.89 1.46
CA VAL A 64 7.32 -0.34 1.48
C VAL A 64 6.54 -1.42 2.24
N ALA A 65 6.50 -2.64 1.69
CA ALA A 65 5.89 -3.79 2.34
C ALA A 65 6.96 -4.70 2.96
N ILE A 66 6.80 -5.05 4.24
CA ILE A 66 7.49 -6.16 4.89
C ILE A 66 6.45 -7.24 5.18
N LEU A 67 6.54 -8.38 4.49
CA LEU A 67 5.54 -9.44 4.55
C LEU A 67 6.05 -10.61 5.39
N ARG A 68 5.29 -11.01 6.41
CA ARG A 68 5.57 -12.20 7.22
C ARG A 68 4.35 -13.13 7.21
N CYS A 69 4.46 -14.25 6.52
CA CYS A 69 3.43 -15.27 6.47
C CYS A 69 3.60 -16.33 7.57
N GLY A 70 2.56 -17.14 7.79
CA GLY A 70 2.66 -18.42 8.49
C GLY A 70 3.47 -19.44 7.69
N SER A 71 4.08 -20.40 8.40
CA SER A 71 4.87 -21.48 7.78
C SER A 71 4.04 -22.38 6.88
N ASP A 72 2.75 -22.51 7.18
CA ASP A 72 1.75 -23.31 6.47
C ASP A 72 1.50 -22.86 5.03
N CYS A 73 1.80 -21.61 4.70
CA CYS A 73 1.66 -21.04 3.36
C CYS A 73 2.95 -20.44 2.81
N LEU A 74 4.10 -20.73 3.43
CA LEU A 74 5.39 -20.13 3.08
C LEU A 74 5.80 -20.41 1.64
N ASP A 75 5.72 -21.67 1.19
CA ASP A 75 6.11 -22.03 -0.18
C ASP A 75 5.24 -21.32 -1.22
N SER A 76 3.94 -21.20 -0.94
CA SER A 76 3.01 -20.46 -1.80
C SER A 76 3.32 -18.97 -1.82
N ALA A 77 3.62 -18.37 -0.66
CA ALA A 77 3.98 -16.96 -0.56
C ALA A 77 5.29 -16.63 -1.29
N LEU A 78 6.29 -17.51 -1.17
CA LEU A 78 7.56 -17.38 -1.90
C LEU A 78 7.37 -17.51 -3.42
N ALA A 79 6.53 -18.46 -3.86
CA ALA A 79 6.20 -18.61 -5.27
C ALA A 79 5.51 -17.35 -5.83
N ILE A 80 4.61 -16.73 -5.06
CA ILE A 80 3.96 -15.47 -5.44
C ILE A 80 4.96 -14.31 -5.46
N HIS A 81 5.89 -14.24 -4.50
CA HIS A 81 6.90 -13.18 -4.44
C HIS A 81 7.86 -13.21 -5.65
N ALA A 82 8.15 -14.39 -6.19
CA ALA A 82 9.06 -14.57 -7.31
C ALA A 82 8.42 -14.38 -8.70
N ALA A 83 7.08 -14.29 -8.77
CA ALA A 83 6.31 -14.12 -10.00
C ALA A 83 6.26 -12.66 -10.47
#